data_AF-A0A7D5MU75-F1
#
_entry.id   AF-A0A7D5MU75-F1
#
_cell.length_a   1.000
_cell.length_b   1.000
_cell.length_c   1.000
_cell.angle_alpha   90.00
_cell.angle_beta   90.00
_cell.angle_gamma   90.00
#
_symmetry.space_group_name_H-M   'P 1'
#
loop_
_entity.id
_entity.type
_entity.pdbx_description
1 polymer ?
#
loop_
_entity_poly.entity_id
_entity_poly.type
_entity_poly.pdbx_seq_one_letter_code
_entity_poly.pdbx_strand_id
1 'polypeptide(L)'
;MDDTHLDRAVAPNLFDAIVDPELVFSLVLANLMSPRLWDLRARVLASADAATPTALGMIPQVQQTIDRHFEHVLPSQVAEMNGVLDLDVEAERLGIATVEYALAQIESAFTWRVKRGTLPKDALSLDLIKERKFPAYVYATIDEARANRRFLRGRKHKPLGLTCCLDEAAIFTALNLILPDGFVDDIVLIGSPAHYSVLTWTREGAWWFYSKHELHSPATWSQLIAEAYGGDAQMAFDDRLPRFDRIITTSGACTFAAGETSMSPPRLNDIVARIEAFLGFRPMQLDRALASPPHVVASSDLAATVDEITRAPGAGEVQTRLRRAAFEDAHPSAWGALHAFRSLDLPDLGAYLRAARRSSRISDLLGAVDTLDDALRCVASIGGSESIFEDRERIAMPDETVRFATGSDRDKALLLHVLVERSLAADDPVRKTLETLFTDAGSYVRSAQYCISISRMAPVPQVEGQILHRIAD
;
A
#
# COMPACT_ATOMS: atom_id res chain seq x y z
N MET A 1 -2.57 20.73 -9.02
CA MET A 1 -2.98 19.32 -8.91
C MET A 1 -4.28 19.33 -8.12
N ASP A 2 -5.26 18.51 -8.47
CA ASP A 2 -6.45 18.40 -7.61
C ASP A 2 -6.03 17.59 -6.37
N ASP A 3 -5.72 18.27 -5.26
CA ASP A 3 -5.19 17.67 -4.01
C ASP A 3 -6.21 16.73 -3.32
N THR A 4 -7.39 16.57 -3.91
CA THR A 4 -8.55 15.85 -3.37
C THR A 4 -8.39 14.33 -3.27
N HIS A 5 -7.24 13.76 -3.69
CA HIS A 5 -7.03 12.30 -3.67
C HIS A 5 -5.76 11.83 -2.96
N LEU A 6 -4.85 12.72 -2.54
CA LEU A 6 -3.60 12.32 -1.90
C LEU A 6 -3.80 11.66 -0.53
N ASP A 7 -4.93 11.89 0.13
CA ASP A 7 -5.29 11.21 1.37
C ASP A 7 -5.46 9.70 1.17
N ARG A 8 -5.84 9.23 -0.03
CA ARG A 8 -5.91 7.80 -0.38
C ARG A 8 -4.53 7.16 -0.41
N ALA A 9 -3.52 7.90 -0.87
CA ALA A 9 -2.14 7.43 -0.89
C ALA A 9 -1.54 7.32 0.51
N VAL A 10 -2.15 7.95 1.52
CA VAL A 10 -1.71 7.83 2.90
C VAL A 10 -1.89 6.35 3.33
N ALA A 11 -3.08 5.92 3.71
CA ALA A 11 -3.31 4.52 4.08
C ALA A 11 -4.15 3.84 2.99
N PRO A 12 -3.57 3.49 1.82
CA PRO A 12 -4.33 2.99 0.71
C PRO A 12 -4.98 1.67 1.09
N ASN A 13 -6.30 1.60 0.98
CA ASN A 13 -7.03 0.35 1.17
C ASN A 13 -7.34 -0.33 -0.18
N LEU A 14 -7.93 -1.52 -0.11
CA LEU A 14 -8.36 -2.28 -1.29
C LEU A 14 -9.21 -1.47 -2.27
N PHE A 15 -10.17 -0.68 -1.78
CA PHE A 15 -11.04 0.11 -2.65
C PHE A 15 -10.33 1.34 -3.22
N ASP A 16 -9.40 1.94 -2.47
CA ASP A 16 -8.54 3.02 -2.98
C ASP A 16 -7.72 2.56 -4.19
N ALA A 17 -7.06 1.39 -4.10
CA ALA A 17 -6.30 0.81 -5.21
C ALA A 17 -7.19 0.37 -6.39
N ILE A 18 -8.51 0.23 -6.17
CA ILE A 18 -9.46 -0.09 -7.24
C ILE A 18 -9.78 1.14 -8.06
N VAL A 19 -10.06 2.24 -7.37
CA VAL A 19 -10.37 3.55 -7.99
C VAL A 19 -9.14 4.14 -8.66
N ASP A 20 -7.98 4.02 -8.00
CA ASP A 20 -6.72 4.56 -8.48
C ASP A 20 -5.64 3.46 -8.48
N PRO A 21 -5.53 2.69 -9.58
CA PRO A 21 -4.54 1.63 -9.72
C PRO A 21 -3.09 2.12 -9.64
N GLU A 22 -2.83 3.40 -9.87
CA GLU A 22 -1.47 3.94 -9.82
C GLU A 22 -0.95 4.07 -8.38
N LEU A 23 -1.85 4.12 -7.39
CA LEU A 23 -1.48 4.02 -5.97
C LEU A 23 -0.68 2.76 -5.65
N VAL A 24 -0.90 1.67 -6.40
CA VAL A 24 -0.12 0.44 -6.25
C VAL A 24 1.35 0.69 -6.60
N PHE A 25 1.61 1.47 -7.65
CA PHE A 25 2.98 1.82 -8.02
C PHE A 25 3.57 2.89 -7.09
N SER A 26 2.76 3.83 -6.58
CA SER A 26 3.18 4.69 -5.47
C SER A 26 3.65 3.90 -4.25
N LEU A 27 3.01 2.77 -3.92
CA LEU A 27 3.45 1.90 -2.84
C LEU A 27 4.79 1.21 -3.14
N VAL A 28 5.02 0.80 -4.40
CA VAL A 28 6.34 0.31 -4.84
C VAL A 28 7.42 1.37 -4.59
N LEU A 29 7.18 2.60 -5.03
CA LEU A 29 8.10 3.72 -4.85
C LEU A 29 8.31 4.07 -3.36
N ALA A 30 7.26 4.00 -2.54
CA ALA A 30 7.35 4.21 -1.11
C ALA A 30 8.28 3.17 -0.43
N ASN A 31 8.23 1.91 -0.87
CA ASN A 31 9.14 0.89 -0.39
C ASN A 31 10.61 1.19 -0.74
N LEU A 32 10.90 1.77 -1.91
CA LEU A 32 12.26 2.14 -2.33
C LEU A 32 12.92 3.19 -1.40
N MET A 33 12.10 4.03 -0.75
CA MET A 33 12.54 5.03 0.22
C MET A 33 12.84 4.45 1.61
N SER A 34 12.49 3.19 1.89
CA SER A 34 12.73 2.56 3.19
C SER A 34 14.14 1.94 3.25
N PRO A 35 14.97 2.30 4.25
CA PRO A 35 16.25 1.63 4.50
C PRO A 35 16.13 0.10 4.67
N ARG A 36 14.99 -0.37 5.18
CA ARG A 36 14.75 -1.81 5.44
C ARG A 36 14.69 -2.62 4.14
N LEU A 37 14.24 -2.00 3.04
CA LEU A 37 14.27 -2.65 1.72
C LEU A 37 15.72 -2.85 1.23
N TRP A 38 16.58 -1.87 1.48
CA TRP A 38 18.00 -1.93 1.13
C TRP A 38 18.76 -2.97 1.96
N ASP A 39 18.39 -3.15 3.23
CA ASP A 39 18.88 -4.26 4.06
C ASP A 39 18.47 -5.63 3.49
N LEU A 40 17.24 -5.76 2.99
CA LEU A 40 16.78 -6.97 2.31
C LEU A 40 17.55 -7.22 1.02
N ARG A 41 17.75 -6.18 0.19
CA ARG A 41 18.59 -6.26 -1.01
C ARG A 41 19.99 -6.79 -0.67
N ALA A 42 20.63 -6.27 0.37
CA ALA A 42 21.95 -6.74 0.80
C ALA A 42 21.95 -8.24 1.14
N ARG A 43 20.88 -8.75 1.76
CA ARG A 43 20.71 -10.19 2.05
C ARG A 43 20.51 -11.03 0.80
N VAL A 44 19.72 -10.54 -0.17
CA VAL A 44 19.54 -11.19 -1.48
C VAL A 44 20.89 -11.32 -2.17
N LEU A 45 21.65 -10.23 -2.27
CA LEU A 45 22.96 -10.22 -2.90
C LEU A 45 23.97 -11.14 -2.19
N ALA A 46 23.97 -11.16 -0.86
CA ALA A 46 24.83 -12.04 -0.08
C ALA A 46 24.47 -13.53 -0.23
N SER A 47 23.18 -13.85 -0.42
CA SER A 47 22.71 -15.24 -0.51
C SER A 47 22.92 -15.87 -1.89
N ALA A 48 23.14 -15.05 -2.92
CA ALA A 48 23.18 -15.52 -4.28
C ALA A 48 24.55 -16.04 -4.76
N ASP A 49 25.52 -16.17 -3.84
CA ASP A 49 26.75 -16.99 -3.87
C ASP A 49 27.58 -17.04 -5.17
N ALA A 50 27.46 -16.06 -6.06
CA ALA A 50 28.16 -16.04 -7.34
C ALA A 50 29.14 -14.86 -7.42
N ALA A 51 30.34 -15.14 -7.92
CA ALA A 51 31.29 -14.12 -8.36
C ALA A 51 30.70 -13.19 -9.45
N THR A 52 29.56 -13.55 -10.04
CA THR A 52 28.78 -12.72 -10.98
C THR A 52 27.28 -13.00 -10.76
N PRO A 53 26.54 -12.07 -10.14
CA PRO A 53 25.09 -12.18 -9.98
C PRO A 53 24.38 -12.30 -11.34
N THR A 54 23.57 -13.34 -11.55
CA THR A 54 22.75 -13.54 -12.77
C THR A 54 21.26 -13.41 -12.47
N ALA A 55 20.47 -13.06 -13.50
CA ALA A 55 18.99 -13.00 -13.44
C ALA A 55 18.33 -14.31 -13.05
N LEU A 56 18.83 -15.41 -13.59
CA LEU A 56 18.42 -16.75 -13.21
C LEU A 56 18.63 -17.05 -11.71
N GLY A 57 19.62 -16.40 -11.08
CA GLY A 57 19.89 -16.53 -9.65
C GLY A 57 19.09 -15.58 -8.76
N MET A 58 19.03 -14.27 -9.06
CA MET A 58 18.47 -13.33 -8.08
C MET A 58 16.95 -13.34 -7.99
N ILE A 59 16.20 -13.51 -9.09
CA ILE A 59 14.72 -13.42 -9.03
C ILE A 59 14.15 -14.49 -8.07
N PRO A 60 14.58 -15.76 -8.15
CA PRO A 60 14.22 -16.76 -7.13
C PRO A 60 14.70 -16.43 -5.72
N GLN A 61 15.87 -15.79 -5.57
CA GLN A 61 16.38 -15.37 -4.25
C GLN A 61 15.57 -14.22 -3.64
N VAL A 62 15.05 -13.30 -4.47
CA VAL A 62 14.10 -12.27 -4.02
C VAL A 62 12.83 -12.93 -3.49
N GLN A 63 12.22 -13.85 -4.26
CA GLN A 63 11.05 -14.61 -3.81
C GLN A 63 11.33 -15.37 -2.52
N GLN A 64 12.41 -16.15 -2.46
CA GLN A 64 12.78 -16.90 -1.25
C GLN A 64 13.01 -15.98 -0.05
N THR A 65 13.58 -14.79 -0.27
CA THR A 65 13.77 -13.79 0.78
C THR A 65 12.42 -13.29 1.30
N ILE A 66 11.44 -13.03 0.42
CA ILE A 66 10.10 -12.63 0.85
C ILE A 66 9.44 -13.76 1.64
N ASP A 67 9.41 -14.97 1.10
CA ASP A 67 8.75 -16.13 1.72
C ASP A 67 9.32 -16.47 3.10
N ARG A 68 10.63 -16.29 3.29
CA ARG A 68 11.30 -16.55 4.57
C ARG A 68 10.98 -15.49 5.61
N HIS A 69 10.82 -14.24 5.18
CA HIS A 69 10.79 -13.10 6.08
C HIS A 69 9.40 -12.47 6.25
N PHE A 70 8.42 -12.81 5.43
CA PHE A 70 7.06 -12.29 5.56
C PHE A 70 6.06 -13.43 5.70
N GLU A 71 5.05 -13.21 6.53
CA GLU A 71 3.93 -14.13 6.66
C GLU A 71 2.70 -13.50 6.01
N HIS A 72 2.14 -14.21 5.03
CA HIS A 72 0.93 -13.81 4.34
C HIS A 72 -0.28 -13.95 5.28
N VAL A 73 -1.00 -12.87 5.52
CA VAL A 73 -2.15 -12.86 6.43
C VAL A 73 -3.41 -13.41 5.77
N LEU A 74 -4.17 -14.20 6.53
CA LEU A 74 -5.50 -14.66 6.14
C LEU A 74 -6.53 -13.52 6.26
N PRO A 75 -7.67 -13.57 5.53
CA PRO A 75 -8.69 -12.52 5.62
C PRO A 75 -9.23 -12.29 7.04
N SER A 76 -9.37 -13.35 7.85
CA SER A 76 -9.76 -13.24 9.26
C SER A 76 -8.74 -12.48 10.10
N GLN A 77 -7.45 -12.68 9.83
CA GLN A 77 -6.35 -11.97 10.50
C GLN A 77 -6.28 -10.51 10.04
N VAL A 78 -6.68 -10.20 8.81
CA VAL A 78 -6.78 -8.80 8.34
C VAL A 78 -7.80 -8.03 9.18
N ALA A 79 -8.97 -8.61 9.43
CA ALA A 79 -9.99 -7.95 10.26
C ALA A 79 -9.52 -7.74 11.70
N GLU A 80 -8.83 -8.71 12.30
CA GLU A 80 -8.22 -8.56 13.62
C GLU A 80 -7.12 -7.50 13.62
N MET A 81 -6.26 -7.53 12.60
CA MET A 81 -5.08 -6.69 12.50
C MET A 81 -5.42 -5.25 12.17
N ASN A 82 -6.36 -4.98 11.27
CA ASN A 82 -6.67 -3.68 10.67
C ASN A 82 -8.10 -3.18 10.96
N GLY A 83 -8.98 -4.01 11.53
CA GLY A 83 -10.39 -3.67 11.74
C GLY A 83 -11.27 -4.01 10.52
N VAL A 84 -12.48 -3.49 10.53
CA VAL A 84 -13.46 -3.65 9.44
C VAL A 84 -13.85 -2.30 8.87
N LEU A 85 -13.99 -2.25 7.55
CA LEU A 85 -14.56 -1.13 6.82
C LEU A 85 -16.08 -1.24 6.82
N ASP A 86 -16.73 -0.10 6.93
CA ASP A 86 -18.16 0.06 6.65
C ASP A 86 -18.32 0.34 5.15
N LEU A 87 -19.00 -0.56 4.44
CA LEU A 87 -19.15 -0.50 2.99
C LEU A 87 -20.07 0.63 2.54
N ASP A 88 -20.98 1.11 3.40
CA ASP A 88 -21.84 2.26 3.09
C ASP A 88 -21.04 3.56 3.15
N VAL A 89 -20.17 3.69 4.15
CA VAL A 89 -19.23 4.82 4.25
C VAL A 89 -18.27 4.83 3.06
N GLU A 90 -17.73 3.67 2.67
CA GLU A 90 -16.85 3.58 1.50
C GLU A 90 -17.61 3.87 0.19
N ALA A 91 -18.88 3.48 0.08
CA ALA A 91 -19.72 3.76 -1.09
C ALA A 91 -20.06 5.25 -1.20
N GLU A 92 -20.28 5.96 -0.09
CA GLU A 92 -20.43 7.42 -0.08
C GLU A 92 -19.14 8.11 -0.55
N ARG A 93 -17.98 7.60 -0.11
CA ARG A 93 -16.67 8.18 -0.41
C ARG A 93 -16.20 7.95 -1.85
N LEU A 94 -16.39 6.73 -2.37
CA LEU A 94 -15.81 6.28 -3.64
C LEU A 94 -16.85 6.09 -4.75
N GLY A 95 -18.13 6.22 -4.41
CA GLY A 95 -19.24 5.88 -5.29
C GLY A 95 -19.65 4.41 -5.14
N ILE A 96 -20.95 4.20 -5.01
CA ILE A 96 -21.57 2.88 -4.85
C ILE A 96 -21.18 1.91 -5.97
N ALA A 97 -21.12 2.38 -7.22
CA ALA A 97 -20.78 1.53 -8.37
C ALA A 97 -19.38 0.91 -8.25
N THR A 98 -18.41 1.68 -7.72
CA THR A 98 -17.04 1.21 -7.51
C THR A 98 -16.99 0.13 -6.43
N VAL A 99 -17.65 0.37 -5.30
CA VAL A 99 -17.67 -0.58 -4.17
C VAL A 99 -18.37 -1.87 -4.58
N GLU A 100 -19.54 -1.78 -5.22
CA GLU A 100 -20.27 -2.97 -5.68
C GLU A 100 -19.52 -3.74 -6.78
N TYR A 101 -18.82 -3.04 -7.68
CA TYR A 101 -17.92 -3.69 -8.64
C TYR A 101 -16.82 -4.50 -7.93
N ALA A 102 -16.13 -3.88 -6.96
CA ALA A 102 -15.07 -4.53 -6.20
C ALA A 102 -15.58 -5.79 -5.47
N LEU A 103 -16.72 -5.67 -4.78
CA LEU A 103 -17.35 -6.78 -4.07
C LEU A 103 -17.74 -7.90 -5.03
N ALA A 104 -18.35 -7.59 -6.18
CA ALA A 104 -18.71 -8.60 -7.17
C ALA A 104 -17.49 -9.37 -7.70
N GLN A 105 -16.35 -8.70 -7.93
CA GLN A 105 -15.10 -9.37 -8.33
C GLN A 105 -14.58 -10.29 -7.23
N ILE A 106 -14.58 -9.81 -5.98
CA ILE A 106 -14.12 -10.58 -4.82
C ILE A 106 -15.02 -11.80 -4.59
N GLU A 107 -16.34 -11.63 -4.47
CA GLU A 107 -17.29 -12.72 -4.26
C GLU A 107 -17.18 -13.77 -5.37
N SER A 108 -17.06 -13.33 -6.62
CA SER A 108 -16.89 -14.25 -7.75
C SER A 108 -15.57 -15.02 -7.65
N ALA A 109 -14.45 -14.36 -7.33
CA ALA A 109 -13.15 -15.01 -7.21
C ALA A 109 -13.13 -16.01 -6.05
N PHE A 110 -13.71 -15.65 -4.91
CA PHE A 110 -13.79 -16.52 -3.74
C PHE A 110 -14.70 -17.71 -4.00
N THR A 111 -15.87 -17.49 -4.59
CA THR A 111 -16.79 -18.57 -4.98
C THR A 111 -16.14 -19.55 -5.94
N TRP A 112 -15.37 -19.05 -6.92
CA TRP A 112 -14.59 -19.89 -7.84
C TRP A 112 -13.59 -20.78 -7.08
N ARG A 113 -12.77 -20.18 -6.20
CA ARG A 113 -11.74 -20.91 -5.45
C ARG A 113 -12.30 -21.91 -4.45
N VAL A 114 -13.42 -21.57 -3.81
CA VAL A 114 -14.13 -22.49 -2.90
C VAL A 114 -14.67 -23.70 -3.67
N LYS A 115 -15.27 -23.50 -4.85
CA LYS A 115 -15.75 -24.60 -5.70
C LYS A 115 -14.62 -25.53 -6.16
N ARG A 116 -13.42 -24.97 -6.37
CA ARG A 116 -12.21 -25.72 -6.74
C ARG A 116 -11.48 -26.35 -5.54
N GLY A 117 -11.88 -26.04 -4.31
CA GLY A 117 -11.21 -26.50 -3.10
C GLY A 117 -9.83 -25.84 -2.84
N THR A 118 -9.51 -24.75 -3.56
CA THR A 118 -8.25 -24.00 -3.39
C THR A 118 -8.34 -22.91 -2.33
N LEU A 119 -9.52 -22.73 -1.74
CA LEU A 119 -9.76 -21.85 -0.60
C LEU A 119 -10.76 -22.51 0.37
N PRO A 120 -10.49 -22.50 1.69
CA PRO A 120 -11.46 -22.93 2.69
C PRO A 120 -12.78 -22.16 2.57
N LYS A 121 -13.91 -22.82 2.85
CA LYS A 121 -15.26 -22.22 2.78
C LYS A 121 -15.45 -21.04 3.73
N ASP A 122 -14.67 -21.01 4.80
CA ASP A 122 -14.67 -20.04 5.89
C ASP A 122 -13.53 -19.01 5.78
N ALA A 123 -12.75 -19.02 4.69
CA ALA A 123 -11.57 -18.17 4.56
C ALA A 123 -11.92 -16.67 4.53
N LEU A 124 -13.07 -16.30 3.96
CA LEU A 124 -13.66 -14.97 4.06
C LEU A 124 -15.05 -15.14 4.66
N SER A 125 -15.34 -14.37 5.69
CA SER A 125 -16.69 -14.30 6.22
C SER A 125 -17.56 -13.54 5.21
N LEU A 126 -18.15 -14.28 4.25
CA LEU A 126 -19.19 -13.75 3.36
C LEU A 126 -20.35 -13.15 4.16
N ASP A 127 -20.49 -13.53 5.44
CA ASP A 127 -21.46 -12.93 6.35
C ASP A 127 -21.11 -11.47 6.69
N LEU A 128 -19.83 -11.08 6.78
CA LEU A 128 -19.45 -9.67 6.93
C LEU A 128 -19.95 -8.83 5.75
N ILE A 129 -19.80 -9.33 4.51
CA ILE A 129 -20.25 -8.60 3.31
C ILE A 129 -21.77 -8.40 3.35
N LYS A 130 -22.54 -9.42 3.77
CA LYS A 130 -23.99 -9.30 3.96
C LYS A 130 -24.36 -8.26 5.02
N GLU A 131 -23.50 -8.06 6.02
CA GLU A 131 -23.63 -7.03 7.06
C GLU A 131 -23.10 -5.65 6.63
N ARG A 132 -22.80 -5.45 5.33
CA ARG A 132 -22.19 -4.22 4.80
C ARG A 132 -20.83 -3.90 5.45
N LYS A 133 -20.07 -4.95 5.79
CA LYS A 133 -18.71 -4.85 6.35
C LYS A 133 -17.70 -5.60 5.51
N PHE A 134 -16.46 -5.16 5.55
CA PHE A 134 -15.36 -5.85 4.87
C PHE A 134 -14.06 -5.75 5.67
N PRO A 135 -13.21 -6.79 5.75
CA PRO A 135 -11.90 -6.67 6.39
C PRO A 135 -11.12 -5.49 5.82
N ALA A 136 -10.51 -4.67 6.68
CA ALA A 136 -9.76 -3.49 6.24
C ALA A 136 -8.41 -3.89 5.66
N TYR A 137 -8.39 -4.27 4.38
CA TYR A 137 -7.17 -4.48 3.60
C TYR A 137 -6.49 -3.13 3.33
N VAL A 138 -5.81 -2.60 4.34
CA VAL A 138 -4.90 -1.46 4.23
C VAL A 138 -3.54 -2.00 3.80
N TYR A 139 -3.05 -1.50 2.68
CA TYR A 139 -1.80 -1.94 2.08
C TYR A 139 -0.61 -1.24 2.72
N ALA A 140 0.41 -2.02 3.02
CA ALA A 140 1.53 -1.66 3.86
C ALA A 140 2.82 -1.50 3.06
N THR A 141 3.59 -0.46 3.39
CA THR A 141 5.02 -0.44 3.12
C THR A 141 5.74 -1.52 3.95
N ILE A 142 6.98 -1.83 3.60
CA ILE A 142 7.83 -2.76 4.37
C ILE A 142 7.98 -2.35 5.85
N ASP A 143 7.91 -1.06 6.15
CA ASP A 143 8.01 -0.54 7.50
C ASP A 143 6.75 -0.86 8.32
N GLU A 144 5.57 -0.64 7.73
CA GLU A 144 4.27 -1.01 8.32
C GLU A 144 4.13 -2.52 8.45
N ALA A 145 4.52 -3.27 7.41
CA ALA A 145 4.53 -4.73 7.44
C ALA A 145 5.41 -5.24 8.59
N ARG A 146 6.58 -4.63 8.83
CA ARG A 146 7.45 -4.93 9.97
C ARG A 146 6.81 -4.56 11.30
N ALA A 147 6.12 -3.42 11.39
CA ALA A 147 5.42 -3.03 12.61
C ALA A 147 4.34 -4.07 12.99
N ASN A 148 3.59 -4.57 12.01
CA ASN A 148 2.54 -5.58 12.17
C ASN A 148 3.04 -6.90 12.79
N ARG A 149 4.36 -7.21 12.74
CA ARG A 149 4.92 -8.41 13.43
C ARG A 149 4.62 -8.46 14.93
N ARG A 150 4.30 -7.30 15.56
CA ARG A 150 3.91 -7.21 16.98
C ARG A 150 2.63 -8.01 17.31
N PHE A 151 1.80 -8.35 16.33
CA PHE A 151 0.61 -9.18 16.52
C PHE A 151 0.91 -10.68 16.58
N LEU A 152 2.11 -11.12 16.20
CA LEU A 152 2.51 -12.53 16.24
C LEU A 152 3.00 -13.00 17.63
N ARG A 153 2.46 -12.44 18.72
CA ARG A 153 2.92 -12.74 20.08
C ARG A 153 2.86 -14.25 20.36
N GLY A 154 3.95 -14.81 20.88
CA GLY A 154 4.03 -16.22 21.30
C GLY A 154 4.51 -17.22 20.24
N ARG A 155 4.81 -16.81 19.00
CA ARG A 155 5.37 -17.70 17.98
C ARG A 155 6.89 -17.88 18.12
N LYS A 156 7.37 -19.12 17.89
CA LYS A 156 8.81 -19.46 17.90
C LYS A 156 9.55 -18.85 16.71
N HIS A 157 8.95 -18.92 15.52
CA HIS A 157 9.44 -18.23 14.33
C HIS A 157 8.85 -16.82 14.29
N LYS A 158 9.70 -15.81 14.10
CA LYS A 158 9.29 -14.41 14.01
C LYS A 158 9.61 -13.91 12.59
N PRO A 159 8.64 -13.89 11.67
CA PRO A 159 8.86 -13.22 10.39
C PRO A 159 9.23 -11.75 10.64
N LEU A 160 9.93 -11.14 9.68
CA LEU A 160 10.19 -9.71 9.67
C LEU A 160 8.89 -8.91 9.63
N GLY A 161 7.86 -9.36 8.92
CA GLY A 161 6.59 -8.66 8.82
C GLY A 161 5.39 -9.52 8.47
N LEU A 162 4.21 -8.89 8.51
CA LEU A 162 2.95 -9.44 8.04
C LEU A 162 2.53 -8.71 6.76
N THR A 163 2.12 -9.46 5.76
CA THR A 163 1.80 -8.94 4.42
C THR A 163 0.50 -9.54 3.88
N CYS A 164 -0.17 -8.82 3.00
CA CYS A 164 -1.15 -9.39 2.08
C CYS A 164 -0.58 -9.44 0.64
N CYS A 165 -1.38 -9.92 -0.31
CA CYS A 165 -0.95 -10.14 -1.68
C CYS A 165 -0.39 -8.89 -2.38
N LEU A 166 -0.98 -7.70 -2.16
CA LEU A 166 -0.50 -6.48 -2.78
C LEU A 166 0.78 -5.96 -2.12
N ASP A 167 0.91 -6.10 -0.80
CA ASP A 167 2.15 -5.74 -0.08
C ASP A 167 3.33 -6.57 -0.61
N GLU A 168 3.12 -7.88 -0.79
CA GLU A 168 4.13 -8.79 -1.36
C GLU A 168 4.47 -8.42 -2.79
N ALA A 169 3.48 -8.13 -3.63
CA ALA A 169 3.71 -7.69 -5.01
C ALA A 169 4.51 -6.38 -5.06
N ALA A 170 4.19 -5.43 -4.17
CA ALA A 170 4.88 -4.15 -4.09
C ALA A 170 6.33 -4.30 -3.60
N ILE A 171 6.56 -5.09 -2.53
CA ILE A 171 7.90 -5.38 -2.00
C ILE A 171 8.73 -6.17 -3.01
N PHE A 172 8.16 -7.18 -3.67
CA PHE A 172 8.83 -7.94 -4.72
C PHE A 172 9.24 -7.04 -5.87
N THR A 173 8.34 -6.19 -6.37
CA THR A 173 8.63 -5.22 -7.43
C THR A 173 9.76 -4.29 -7.00
N ALA A 174 9.66 -3.69 -5.81
CA ALA A 174 10.63 -2.74 -5.30
C ALA A 174 12.03 -3.39 -5.13
N LEU A 175 12.10 -4.62 -4.62
CA LEU A 175 13.38 -5.35 -4.50
C LEU A 175 14.02 -5.62 -5.87
N ASN A 176 13.22 -6.00 -6.86
CA ASN A 176 13.72 -6.25 -8.21
C ASN A 176 14.22 -4.97 -8.90
N LEU A 177 13.53 -3.84 -8.69
CA LEU A 177 13.93 -2.54 -9.23
C LEU A 177 15.30 -2.06 -8.72
N ILE A 178 15.73 -2.47 -7.53
CA ILE A 178 17.03 -2.08 -6.95
C ILE A 178 18.11 -3.14 -7.10
N LEU A 179 17.87 -4.23 -7.83
CA LEU A 179 18.95 -5.15 -8.21
C LEU A 179 19.99 -4.41 -9.09
N PRO A 180 21.23 -4.93 -9.24
CA PRO A 180 22.27 -4.26 -10.03
C PRO A 180 21.80 -3.80 -11.41
N ASP A 181 22.35 -2.69 -11.91
CA ASP A 181 21.90 -2.05 -13.15
C ASP A 181 21.84 -3.01 -14.35
N GLY A 182 20.78 -2.87 -15.15
CA GLY A 182 20.56 -3.66 -16.37
C GLY A 182 20.13 -5.10 -16.11
N PHE A 183 19.76 -5.42 -14.86
CA PHE A 183 19.24 -6.72 -14.50
C PHE A 183 17.78 -6.88 -14.91
N VAL A 184 16.94 -5.90 -14.59
CA VAL A 184 15.52 -5.91 -14.94
C VAL A 184 15.28 -4.98 -16.11
N ASP A 185 14.72 -5.52 -17.19
CA ASP A 185 14.37 -4.76 -18.39
C ASP A 185 12.97 -4.14 -18.26
N ASP A 186 12.04 -4.84 -17.60
CA ASP A 186 10.67 -4.39 -17.42
C ASP A 186 9.97 -5.09 -16.24
N ILE A 187 9.01 -4.42 -15.60
CA ILE A 187 8.13 -5.00 -14.57
C ILE A 187 6.71 -4.52 -14.78
N VAL A 188 5.78 -5.46 -14.71
CA VAL A 188 4.34 -5.21 -14.82
C VAL A 188 3.65 -5.86 -13.62
N LEU A 189 2.88 -5.08 -12.87
CA LEU A 189 1.93 -5.64 -11.93
C LEU A 189 0.62 -5.93 -12.67
N ILE A 190 0.09 -7.13 -12.49
CA ILE A 190 -1.23 -7.53 -12.96
C ILE A 190 -2.11 -7.84 -11.76
N GLY A 191 -3.38 -7.48 -11.83
CA GLY A 191 -4.22 -7.58 -10.66
C GLY A 191 -5.71 -7.66 -10.92
N SER A 192 -6.39 -7.79 -9.80
CA SER A 192 -7.83 -7.73 -9.62
C SER A 192 -8.12 -7.22 -8.21
N PRO A 193 -9.35 -6.80 -7.89
CA PRO A 193 -9.78 -6.53 -6.52
C PRO A 193 -9.44 -7.66 -5.54
N ALA A 194 -9.35 -8.92 -6.00
CA ALA A 194 -9.12 -10.08 -5.14
C ALA A 194 -7.64 -10.46 -4.96
N HIS A 195 -6.75 -10.05 -5.87
CA HIS A 195 -5.36 -10.51 -5.88
C HIS A 195 -4.46 -9.73 -6.85
N TYR A 196 -3.17 -9.62 -6.50
CA TYR A 196 -2.13 -8.96 -7.29
C TYR A 196 -0.92 -9.86 -7.52
N SER A 197 -0.23 -9.68 -8.64
CA SER A 197 0.90 -10.49 -9.05
C SER A 197 1.84 -9.70 -9.95
N VAL A 198 3.08 -10.16 -10.13
CA VAL A 198 4.13 -9.42 -10.81
C VAL A 198 4.74 -10.25 -11.93
N LEU A 199 4.81 -9.66 -13.12
CA LEU A 199 5.61 -10.15 -14.23
C LEU A 199 6.89 -9.33 -14.34
N THR A 200 8.03 -9.99 -14.34
CA THR A 200 9.36 -9.37 -14.44
C THR A 200 10.08 -9.92 -15.66
N TRP A 201 10.62 -9.04 -16.50
CA TRP A 201 11.48 -9.41 -17.63
C TRP A 201 12.91 -8.96 -17.36
N THR A 202 13.86 -9.82 -17.71
CA THR A 202 15.30 -9.57 -17.65
C THR A 202 15.93 -10.02 -18.97
N ARG A 203 17.22 -9.75 -19.12
CA ARG A 203 18.01 -10.22 -20.27
C ARG A 203 18.12 -11.74 -20.36
N GLU A 204 17.97 -12.45 -19.25
CA GLU A 204 18.13 -13.92 -19.20
C GLU A 204 16.79 -14.66 -19.20
N GLY A 205 15.66 -13.96 -19.06
CA GLY A 205 14.36 -14.61 -19.04
C GLY A 205 13.25 -13.73 -18.49
N ALA A 206 12.14 -14.38 -18.15
CA ALA A 206 10.97 -13.73 -17.57
C ALA A 206 10.42 -14.58 -16.42
N TRP A 207 9.77 -13.93 -15.47
CA TRP A 207 9.21 -14.58 -14.29
C TRP A 207 7.84 -14.00 -13.97
N TRP A 208 6.97 -14.85 -13.45
CA TRP A 208 5.68 -14.50 -12.89
C TRP A 208 5.65 -14.87 -11.41
N PHE A 209 5.71 -13.85 -10.55
CA PHE A 209 5.56 -14.00 -9.11
C PHE A 209 4.08 -13.87 -8.74
N TYR A 210 3.46 -15.00 -8.42
CA TYR A 210 2.12 -15.08 -7.85
C TYR A 210 2.27 -14.99 -6.32
N SER A 211 1.69 -13.96 -5.70
CA SER A 211 1.88 -13.55 -4.29
C SER A 211 1.24 -14.50 -3.26
N LYS A 212 1.58 -15.78 -3.41
CA LYS A 212 1.26 -16.95 -2.59
C LYS A 212 2.42 -17.96 -2.65
N HIS A 213 3.64 -17.43 -2.65
CA HIS A 213 4.89 -18.22 -2.66
C HIS A 213 5.10 -19.05 -3.94
N GLU A 214 4.57 -18.58 -5.07
CA GLU A 214 4.76 -19.24 -6.37
C GLU A 214 5.53 -18.32 -7.33
N LEU A 215 6.57 -18.86 -7.95
CA LEU A 215 7.37 -18.18 -8.97
C LEU A 215 7.49 -19.07 -10.20
N HIS A 216 7.02 -18.57 -11.34
CA HIS A 216 7.02 -19.32 -12.59
C HIS A 216 7.91 -18.63 -13.62
N SER A 217 8.81 -19.38 -14.25
CA SER A 217 9.37 -19.07 -15.57
C SER A 217 8.44 -19.58 -16.68
N PRO A 218 8.61 -19.17 -17.96
CA PRO A 218 7.81 -19.71 -19.05
C PRO A 218 7.85 -21.25 -19.13
N ALA A 219 9.02 -21.85 -18.83
CA ALA A 219 9.21 -23.30 -18.84
C ALA A 219 8.43 -23.99 -17.71
N THR A 220 8.55 -23.49 -16.47
CA THR A 220 7.84 -24.07 -15.31
C THR A 220 6.33 -23.82 -15.39
N TRP A 221 5.91 -22.68 -15.95
CA TRP A 221 4.51 -22.39 -16.26
C TRP A 221 3.93 -23.39 -17.29
N SER A 222 4.64 -23.61 -18.40
CA SER A 222 4.23 -24.56 -19.44
C SER A 222 4.15 -25.99 -18.89
N GLN A 223 5.12 -26.39 -18.06
CA GLN A 223 5.12 -27.68 -17.39
C GLN A 223 3.89 -27.85 -16.49
N LEU A 224 3.60 -26.85 -15.65
CA LEU A 224 2.43 -26.85 -14.79
C LEU A 224 1.12 -27.00 -15.59
N ILE A 225 0.97 -26.29 -16.70
CA ILE A 225 -0.20 -26.39 -17.57
C ILE A 225 -0.36 -27.83 -18.09
N ALA A 226 0.73 -28.43 -18.57
CA ALA A 226 0.71 -29.79 -19.10
C ALA A 226 0.37 -30.82 -18.02
N GLU A 227 0.99 -30.71 -16.84
CA GLU A 227 0.89 -31.71 -15.76
C GLU A 227 -0.39 -31.60 -14.94
N ALA A 228 -0.80 -30.37 -14.57
CA ALA A 228 -1.90 -30.16 -13.64
C ALA A 228 -3.22 -29.76 -14.32
N TYR A 229 -3.18 -29.28 -15.56
CA TYR A 229 -4.35 -28.74 -16.27
C TYR A 229 -4.61 -29.41 -17.63
N GLY A 230 -3.86 -30.46 -17.97
CA GLY A 230 -4.06 -31.22 -19.22
C GLY A 230 -3.92 -30.36 -20.47
N GLY A 231 -3.11 -29.30 -20.43
CA GLY A 231 -2.95 -28.36 -21.54
C GLY A 231 -3.86 -27.13 -21.50
N ASP A 232 -4.81 -27.03 -20.56
CA ASP A 232 -5.71 -25.87 -20.45
C ASP A 232 -5.04 -24.67 -19.77
N ALA A 233 -4.39 -23.84 -20.57
CA ALA A 233 -3.66 -22.67 -20.10
C ALA A 233 -4.56 -21.58 -19.51
N GLN A 234 -5.77 -21.39 -20.04
CA GLN A 234 -6.74 -20.42 -19.51
C GLN A 234 -7.21 -20.83 -18.12
N MET A 235 -7.55 -22.12 -17.92
CA MET A 235 -7.91 -22.64 -16.60
C MET A 235 -6.78 -22.51 -15.60
N ALA A 236 -5.53 -22.80 -16.00
CA ALA A 236 -4.36 -22.63 -15.15
C ALA A 236 -4.17 -21.18 -14.69
N PHE A 237 -4.38 -20.22 -15.61
CA PHE A 237 -4.32 -18.80 -15.31
C PHE A 237 -5.48 -18.37 -14.42
N ASP A 238 -6.70 -18.82 -14.71
CA ASP A 238 -7.90 -18.48 -13.94
C ASP A 238 -7.87 -19.06 -12.52
N ASP A 239 -7.21 -20.19 -12.28
CA ASP A 239 -7.02 -20.70 -10.92
C ASP A 239 -6.13 -19.79 -10.05
N ARG A 240 -5.29 -18.97 -10.68
CA ARG A 240 -4.45 -17.97 -10.02
C ARG A 240 -5.13 -16.61 -9.98
N LEU A 241 -5.58 -16.12 -11.14
CA LEU A 241 -6.07 -14.76 -11.36
C LEU A 241 -7.36 -14.74 -12.23
N PRO A 242 -8.48 -15.31 -11.75
CA PRO A 242 -9.71 -15.53 -12.56
C PRO A 242 -10.38 -14.23 -13.05
N ARG A 243 -10.05 -13.11 -12.39
CA ARG A 243 -10.65 -11.79 -12.59
C ARG A 243 -9.61 -10.72 -12.88
N PHE A 244 -8.53 -11.09 -13.55
CA PHE A 244 -7.54 -10.13 -14.06
C PHE A 244 -8.25 -8.97 -14.77
N ASP A 245 -8.14 -7.77 -14.20
CA ASP A 245 -8.89 -6.59 -14.65
C ASP A 245 -8.03 -5.34 -14.82
N ARG A 246 -6.72 -5.42 -14.51
CA ARG A 246 -5.84 -4.26 -14.59
C ARG A 246 -4.38 -4.61 -14.81
N ILE A 247 -3.71 -3.78 -15.60
CA ILE A 247 -2.26 -3.75 -15.81
C ILE A 247 -1.72 -2.46 -15.18
N ILE A 248 -0.63 -2.54 -14.42
CA ILE A 248 -0.01 -1.38 -13.76
C ILE A 248 1.51 -1.45 -14.02
N THR A 249 2.08 -0.36 -14.51
CA THR A 249 3.49 -0.26 -14.89
C THR A 249 4.10 1.07 -14.45
N THR A 250 5.40 1.23 -14.69
CA THR A 250 6.09 2.52 -14.56
C THR A 250 5.56 3.58 -15.54
N SER A 251 4.94 3.19 -16.65
CA SER A 251 4.43 4.10 -17.69
C SER A 251 2.92 4.36 -17.60
N GLY A 252 2.29 3.96 -16.50
CA GLY A 252 0.87 4.11 -16.26
C GLY A 252 0.14 2.77 -16.07
N ALA A 253 -1.18 2.84 -16.02
CA ALA A 253 -2.08 1.73 -15.77
C ALA A 253 -3.18 1.60 -16.85
N CYS A 254 -3.77 0.42 -16.94
CA CYS A 254 -4.95 0.16 -17.76
C CYS A 254 -5.96 -0.64 -16.94
N THR A 255 -7.21 -0.17 -16.91
CA THR A 255 -8.32 -0.78 -16.16
C THR A 255 -9.38 -1.27 -17.15
N PHE A 256 -9.63 -2.57 -17.16
CA PHE A 256 -10.45 -3.21 -18.20
C PHE A 256 -11.92 -2.86 -18.07
N ALA A 257 -12.45 -2.77 -16.84
CA ALA A 257 -13.86 -2.46 -16.61
C ALA A 257 -14.23 -1.02 -16.99
N ALA A 258 -13.32 -0.08 -16.74
CA ALA A 258 -13.48 1.31 -17.16
C ALA A 258 -13.18 1.50 -18.65
N GLY A 259 -12.41 0.58 -19.25
CA GLY A 259 -11.91 0.73 -20.61
C GLY A 259 -10.94 1.91 -20.73
N GLU A 260 -10.18 2.20 -19.67
CA GLU A 260 -9.29 3.36 -19.56
C GLU A 260 -7.83 2.93 -19.51
N THR A 261 -6.93 3.78 -20.03
CA THR A 261 -5.48 3.59 -19.94
C THR A 261 -4.75 4.94 -19.82
N SER A 262 -3.81 5.06 -18.88
CA SER A 262 -2.86 6.18 -18.84
C SER A 262 -1.58 5.91 -19.65
N MET A 263 -1.38 4.65 -20.09
CA MET A 263 -0.28 4.28 -20.98
C MET A 263 -0.52 4.70 -22.43
N SER A 264 0.55 4.99 -23.16
CA SER A 264 0.47 5.14 -24.62
C SER A 264 0.05 3.83 -25.31
N PRO A 265 -0.70 3.89 -26.44
CA PRO A 265 -1.12 2.68 -27.15
C PRO A 265 0.05 1.75 -27.57
N PRO A 266 1.20 2.25 -28.07
CA PRO A 266 2.35 1.40 -28.37
C PRO A 266 2.87 0.66 -27.14
N ARG A 267 2.91 1.32 -25.98
CA ARG A 267 3.37 0.71 -24.73
C ARG A 267 2.40 -0.36 -24.24
N LEU A 268 1.10 -0.09 -24.25
CA LEU A 268 0.08 -1.09 -23.89
C LEU A 268 0.17 -2.33 -24.79
N ASN A 269 0.33 -2.14 -26.10
CA ASN A 269 0.48 -3.24 -27.06
C ASN A 269 1.75 -4.07 -26.81
N ASP A 270 2.88 -3.43 -26.52
CA ASP A 270 4.14 -4.10 -26.14
C ASP A 270 3.96 -4.94 -24.87
N ILE A 271 3.35 -4.39 -23.82
CA ILE A 271 3.08 -5.12 -22.57
C ILE A 271 2.19 -6.33 -22.82
N VAL A 272 1.10 -6.17 -23.58
CA VAL A 272 0.18 -7.27 -23.92
C VAL A 272 0.92 -8.38 -24.68
N ALA A 273 1.74 -8.02 -25.66
CA ALA A 273 2.55 -8.97 -26.41
C ALA A 273 3.55 -9.72 -25.50
N ARG A 274 4.17 -9.03 -24.54
CA ARG A 274 5.08 -9.64 -23.55
C ARG A 274 4.35 -10.59 -22.59
N ILE A 275 3.16 -10.22 -22.12
CA ILE A 275 2.30 -11.09 -21.30
C ILE A 275 1.95 -12.35 -22.08
N GLU A 276 1.50 -12.22 -23.33
CA GLU A 276 1.15 -13.33 -24.21
C GLU A 276 2.36 -14.25 -24.47
N ALA A 277 3.53 -13.67 -24.76
CA ALA A 277 4.76 -14.41 -24.97
C ALA A 277 5.20 -15.20 -23.72
N PHE A 278 5.05 -14.61 -22.53
CA PHE A 278 5.36 -15.28 -21.26
C PHE A 278 4.39 -16.45 -21.00
N LEU A 279 3.09 -16.19 -21.11
CA LEU A 279 2.05 -17.17 -20.77
C LEU A 279 1.90 -18.27 -21.81
N GLY A 280 2.36 -18.03 -23.05
CA GLY A 280 2.17 -18.91 -24.20
C GLY A 280 0.77 -18.83 -24.82
N PHE A 281 -0.07 -17.91 -24.33
CA PHE A 281 -1.41 -17.61 -24.83
C PHE A 281 -1.85 -16.23 -24.33
N ARG A 282 -2.90 -15.68 -24.92
CA ARG A 282 -3.53 -14.45 -24.43
C ARG A 282 -4.72 -14.79 -23.53
N PRO A 283 -4.71 -14.38 -22.25
CA PRO A 283 -5.88 -14.52 -21.39
C PRO A 283 -7.12 -13.87 -22.00
N MET A 284 -8.26 -14.57 -21.95
CA MET A 284 -9.55 -14.09 -22.44
C MET A 284 -9.95 -12.74 -21.83
N GLN A 285 -9.51 -12.45 -20.61
CA GLN A 285 -9.69 -11.16 -19.95
C GLN A 285 -9.08 -10.01 -20.76
N LEU A 286 -7.88 -10.19 -21.34
CA LEU A 286 -7.25 -9.21 -22.23
C LEU A 286 -8.00 -9.08 -23.54
N ASP A 287 -8.42 -10.20 -24.15
CA ASP A 287 -9.18 -10.14 -25.40
C ASP A 287 -10.48 -9.35 -25.23
N ARG A 288 -11.19 -9.55 -24.11
CA ARG A 288 -12.40 -8.79 -23.80
C ARG A 288 -12.11 -7.31 -23.58
N ALA A 289 -11.05 -7.00 -22.84
CA ALA A 289 -10.65 -5.63 -22.55
C ALA A 289 -10.22 -4.85 -23.81
N LEU A 290 -9.53 -5.53 -24.72
CA LEU A 290 -8.96 -4.93 -25.94
C LEU A 290 -9.87 -5.08 -27.17
N ALA A 291 -11.06 -5.67 -27.01
CA ALA A 291 -12.07 -5.74 -28.07
C ALA A 291 -12.55 -4.36 -28.53
N SER A 292 -12.41 -3.34 -27.67
CA SER A 292 -12.59 -1.92 -28.01
C SER A 292 -11.32 -1.15 -27.65
N PRO A 293 -10.92 -0.13 -28.45
CA PRO A 293 -9.78 0.71 -28.09
C PRO A 293 -10.01 1.38 -26.73
N PRO A 294 -9.06 1.27 -25.78
CA PRO A 294 -9.22 1.91 -24.48
C PRO A 294 -9.17 3.43 -24.62
N HIS A 295 -9.96 4.12 -23.81
CA HIS A 295 -9.94 5.56 -23.65
C HIS A 295 -8.64 5.98 -22.97
N VAL A 296 -7.83 6.79 -23.66
CA VAL A 296 -6.57 7.31 -23.10
C VAL A 296 -6.89 8.45 -22.14
N VAL A 297 -6.51 8.28 -20.89
CA VAL A 297 -6.60 9.31 -19.83
C VAL A 297 -5.24 10.00 -19.66
N ALA A 298 -5.16 10.98 -18.75
CA ALA A 298 -3.91 11.69 -18.49
C ALA A 298 -2.78 10.71 -18.14
N SER A 299 -1.65 10.84 -18.83
CA SER A 299 -0.47 9.99 -18.61
C SER A 299 0.19 10.32 -17.28
N SER A 300 0.67 9.29 -16.61
CA SER A 300 1.46 9.32 -15.39
C SER A 300 2.86 8.74 -15.59
N ASP A 301 3.34 8.73 -16.84
CA ASP A 301 4.58 8.05 -17.23
C ASP A 301 5.76 8.47 -16.36
N LEU A 302 6.17 7.55 -15.50
CA LEU A 302 7.26 7.65 -14.54
C LEU A 302 8.47 6.84 -14.99
N ALA A 303 8.48 6.25 -16.19
CA ALA A 303 9.54 5.33 -16.60
C ALA A 303 10.93 5.97 -16.51
N ALA A 304 11.08 7.21 -16.96
CA ALA A 304 12.36 7.94 -16.86
C ALA A 304 12.75 8.19 -15.40
N THR A 305 11.82 8.64 -14.56
CA THR A 305 12.04 8.87 -13.13
C THR A 305 12.42 7.58 -12.41
N VAL A 306 11.77 6.47 -12.73
CA VAL A 306 12.06 5.15 -12.16
C VAL A 306 13.45 4.68 -12.58
N ASP A 307 13.80 4.79 -13.86
CA ASP A 307 15.15 4.47 -14.37
C ASP A 307 16.25 5.28 -13.66
N GLU A 308 15.96 6.52 -13.31
CA GLU A 308 16.87 7.29 -12.45
C GLU A 308 16.88 6.75 -11.02
N ILE A 309 15.73 6.53 -10.39
CA ILE A 309 15.62 6.04 -9.00
C ILE A 309 16.32 4.70 -8.79
N THR A 310 16.20 3.74 -9.72
CA THR A 310 16.80 2.40 -9.61
C THR A 310 18.33 2.45 -9.52
N ARG A 311 18.96 3.48 -10.08
CA ARG A 311 20.41 3.73 -10.01
C ARG A 311 20.85 4.45 -8.72
N ALA A 312 19.95 4.72 -7.79
CA ALA A 312 20.30 5.33 -6.52
C ALA A 312 21.21 4.39 -5.70
N PRO A 313 22.20 4.89 -4.95
CA PRO A 313 23.04 4.05 -4.10
C PRO A 313 22.37 3.62 -2.79
N GLY A 314 21.22 4.21 -2.44
CA GLY A 314 20.52 3.95 -1.19
C GLY A 314 19.23 4.75 -1.03
N ALA A 315 18.51 4.47 0.05
CA ALA A 315 17.18 5.00 0.33
C ALA A 315 17.11 6.54 0.37
N GLY A 316 18.12 7.20 0.93
CA GLY A 316 18.14 8.67 1.03
C GLY A 316 18.20 9.37 -0.34
N GLU A 317 18.96 8.81 -1.29
CA GLU A 317 19.01 9.35 -2.66
C GLU A 317 17.70 9.10 -3.42
N VAL A 318 17.06 7.95 -3.18
CA VAL A 318 15.71 7.68 -3.72
C VAL A 318 14.72 8.75 -3.24
N GLN A 319 14.75 9.08 -1.94
CA GLN A 319 13.88 10.13 -1.37
C GLN A 319 14.13 11.47 -2.06
N THR A 320 15.39 11.88 -2.25
CA THR A 320 15.73 13.12 -2.97
C THR A 320 15.18 13.12 -4.41
N ARG A 321 15.34 12.03 -5.15
CA ARG A 321 14.86 11.93 -6.54
C ARG A 321 13.34 11.94 -6.64
N LEU A 322 12.64 11.25 -5.73
CA LEU A 322 11.18 11.27 -5.68
C LEU A 322 10.62 12.64 -5.27
N ARG A 323 11.29 13.36 -4.36
CA ARG A 323 10.94 14.74 -4.03
C ARG A 323 11.03 15.65 -5.24
N ARG A 324 12.12 15.55 -6.00
CA ARG A 324 12.27 16.30 -7.25
C ARG A 324 11.13 15.99 -8.22
N ALA A 325 10.88 14.70 -8.46
CA ALA A 325 9.79 14.26 -9.34
C ALA A 325 8.41 14.74 -8.88
N ALA A 326 8.17 14.81 -7.56
CA ALA A 326 6.92 15.32 -7.01
C ALA A 326 6.82 16.84 -7.15
N PHE A 327 7.83 17.59 -6.70
CA PHE A 327 7.74 19.05 -6.55
C PHE A 327 8.09 19.84 -7.80
N GLU A 328 9.05 19.35 -8.59
CA GLU A 328 9.51 20.04 -9.81
C GLU A 328 8.74 19.56 -11.03
N ASP A 329 8.57 18.24 -11.17
CA ASP A 329 7.92 17.63 -12.34
C ASP A 329 6.42 17.37 -12.14
N ALA A 330 5.90 17.59 -10.91
CA ALA A 330 4.49 17.42 -10.56
C ALA A 330 3.95 16.00 -10.87
N HIS A 331 4.78 14.95 -10.74
CA HIS A 331 4.35 13.58 -10.99
C HIS A 331 3.39 13.07 -9.88
N PRO A 332 2.13 12.71 -10.21
CA PRO A 332 1.13 12.30 -9.21
C PRO A 332 1.55 11.06 -8.41
N SER A 333 2.10 10.05 -9.08
CA SER A 333 2.55 8.83 -8.43
C SER A 333 3.76 9.04 -7.50
N ALA A 334 4.60 10.07 -7.75
CA ALA A 334 5.68 10.46 -6.84
C ALA A 334 5.13 11.16 -5.58
N TRP A 335 4.11 12.02 -5.75
CA TRP A 335 3.35 12.57 -4.62
C TRP A 335 2.71 11.49 -3.76
N GLY A 336 2.04 10.53 -4.41
CA GLY A 336 1.45 9.38 -3.73
C GLY A 336 2.49 8.57 -2.97
N ALA A 337 3.69 8.38 -3.54
CA ALA A 337 4.78 7.66 -2.89
C ALA A 337 5.26 8.36 -1.61
N LEU A 338 5.41 9.69 -1.62
CA LEU A 338 5.81 10.45 -0.43
C LEU A 338 4.76 10.40 0.69
N HIS A 339 3.48 10.42 0.32
CA HIS A 339 2.36 10.27 1.26
C HIS A 339 2.28 8.84 1.83
N ALA A 340 2.39 7.82 0.99
CA ALA A 340 2.46 6.41 1.39
C ALA A 340 3.66 6.15 2.31
N PHE A 341 4.80 6.80 2.04
CA PHE A 341 5.97 6.75 2.90
C PHE A 341 5.82 7.52 4.21
N ARG A 342 4.76 8.34 4.37
CA ARG A 342 4.49 9.18 5.55
C ARG A 342 5.50 10.29 5.80
N SER A 343 6.14 10.82 4.75
CA SER A 343 7.09 11.92 4.93
C SER A 343 6.39 13.17 5.47
N LEU A 344 6.97 13.80 6.49
CA LEU A 344 6.50 15.11 6.98
C LEU A 344 7.10 16.29 6.21
N ASP A 345 8.11 16.04 5.39
CA ASP A 345 8.74 17.03 4.52
C ASP A 345 7.88 17.25 3.25
N LEU A 346 6.63 17.65 3.43
CA LEU A 346 5.67 17.97 2.38
C LEU A 346 5.17 19.40 2.57
N PRO A 347 4.83 20.13 1.49
CA PRO A 347 4.31 21.49 1.61
C PRO A 347 2.89 21.55 2.19
N ASP A 348 2.08 20.51 1.96
CA ASP A 348 0.77 20.33 2.57
C ASP A 348 0.70 18.98 3.27
N LEU A 349 0.21 18.97 4.51
CA LEU A 349 0.00 17.78 5.34
C LEU A 349 -1.49 17.50 5.58
N GLY A 350 -2.40 18.29 5.00
CA GLY A 350 -3.85 18.11 5.14
C GLY A 350 -4.34 16.72 4.70
N ALA A 351 -3.64 16.10 3.74
CA ALA A 351 -3.90 14.70 3.34
C ALA A 351 -3.78 13.71 4.51
N TYR A 352 -2.85 13.93 5.44
CA TYR A 352 -2.72 13.09 6.64
C TYR A 352 -3.90 13.27 7.60
N LEU A 353 -4.41 14.49 7.78
CA LEU A 353 -5.60 14.74 8.59
C LEU A 353 -6.86 14.13 7.97
N ARG A 354 -7.04 14.30 6.65
CA ARG A 354 -8.13 13.67 5.90
C ARG A 354 -8.09 12.15 6.05
N ALA A 355 -6.93 11.52 5.87
CA ALA A 355 -6.76 10.09 6.09
C ALA A 355 -7.02 9.66 7.55
N ALA A 356 -6.51 10.41 8.52
CA ALA A 356 -6.67 10.15 9.95
C ALA A 356 -8.14 10.15 10.39
N ARG A 357 -8.96 11.04 9.82
CA ARG A 357 -10.41 11.10 10.09
C ARG A 357 -11.17 9.89 9.57
N ARG A 358 -10.72 9.29 8.46
CA ARG A 358 -11.37 8.12 7.83
C ARG A 358 -11.25 6.86 8.67
N SER A 359 -10.33 6.78 9.63
CA SER A 359 -10.15 5.57 10.43
C SER A 359 -11.33 5.33 11.38
N SER A 360 -12.17 4.35 11.04
CA SER A 360 -13.29 3.88 11.88
C SER A 360 -12.79 3.22 13.18
N ARG A 361 -11.62 2.61 13.13
CA ARG A 361 -11.10 1.73 14.18
C ARG A 361 -10.72 2.45 15.47
N ILE A 362 -10.41 3.75 15.41
CA ILE A 362 -10.10 4.52 16.63
C ILE A 362 -11.24 4.40 17.64
N SER A 363 -12.49 4.44 17.16
CA SER A 363 -13.69 4.30 18.02
C SER A 363 -13.79 2.91 18.62
N ASP A 364 -13.45 1.87 17.86
CA ASP A 364 -13.46 0.48 18.34
C ASP A 364 -12.39 0.22 19.40
N LEU A 365 -11.23 0.89 19.29
CA LEU A 365 -10.08 0.66 20.17
C LEU A 365 -10.15 1.47 21.48
N LEU A 366 -10.67 2.69 21.44
CA LEU A 366 -10.67 3.61 22.59
C LEU A 366 -12.04 3.78 23.25
N GLY A 367 -13.13 3.34 22.61
CA GLY A 367 -14.48 3.61 23.08
C GLY A 367 -14.91 5.07 22.84
N ALA A 368 -15.91 5.52 23.60
CA ALA A 368 -16.41 6.90 23.51
C ALA A 368 -15.41 7.89 24.13
N VAL A 369 -15.16 8.99 23.43
CA VAL A 369 -14.31 10.11 23.86
C VAL A 369 -15.17 11.37 23.78
N ASP A 370 -15.77 11.76 24.90
CA ASP A 370 -16.81 12.79 24.94
C ASP A 370 -16.26 14.16 25.35
N THR A 371 -15.07 14.21 25.94
CA THR A 371 -14.46 15.44 26.45
C THR A 371 -12.99 15.58 26.06
N LEU A 372 -12.45 16.80 26.23
CA LEU A 372 -11.02 17.06 26.09
C LEU A 372 -10.18 16.23 27.07
N ASP A 373 -10.64 16.09 28.31
CA ASP A 373 -9.93 15.31 29.34
C ASP A 373 -9.90 13.82 28.99
N ASP A 374 -10.95 13.29 28.35
CA ASP A 374 -10.95 11.92 27.83
C ASP A 374 -9.88 11.75 26.75
N ALA A 375 -9.83 12.68 25.79
CA ALA A 375 -8.84 12.66 24.72
C ALA A 375 -7.41 12.71 25.26
N LEU A 376 -7.15 13.59 26.23
CA LEU A 376 -5.85 13.70 26.92
C LEU A 376 -5.48 12.41 27.64
N ARG A 377 -6.41 11.80 28.38
CA ARG A 377 -6.18 10.52 29.08
C ARG A 377 -5.87 9.40 28.10
N CYS A 378 -6.60 9.32 26.98
CA CYS A 378 -6.34 8.34 25.92
C CYS A 378 -4.91 8.48 25.39
N VAL A 379 -4.48 9.68 25.00
CA VAL A 379 -3.13 9.90 24.47
C VAL A 379 -2.04 9.66 25.52
N ALA A 380 -2.27 10.08 26.76
CA ALA A 380 -1.34 9.84 27.87
C ALA A 380 -1.16 8.35 28.20
N SER A 381 -2.15 7.50 27.88
CA SER A 381 -2.07 6.05 28.07
C SER A 381 -1.15 5.33 27.06
N ILE A 382 -0.77 6.00 25.97
CA ILE A 382 0.14 5.45 24.96
C ILE A 382 1.57 5.45 25.52
N GLY A 383 1.99 4.29 26.03
CA GLY A 383 3.26 4.16 26.76
C GLY A 383 4.52 4.26 25.89
N GLY A 384 4.47 3.83 24.63
CA GLY A 384 5.62 3.95 23.73
C GLY A 384 5.84 5.39 23.25
N SER A 385 7.10 5.77 23.05
CA SER A 385 7.53 7.12 22.64
C SER A 385 8.15 7.18 21.24
N GLU A 386 8.23 6.04 20.55
CA GLU A 386 8.78 5.94 19.21
C GLU A 386 7.67 5.66 18.20
N SER A 387 7.78 6.29 17.02
CA SER A 387 6.91 5.97 15.88
C SER A 387 7.14 4.53 15.41
N ILE A 388 6.14 3.92 14.79
CA ILE A 388 6.28 2.60 14.17
C ILE A 388 7.32 2.56 13.05
N PHE A 389 7.64 3.74 12.50
CA PHE A 389 8.66 3.91 11.47
C PHE A 389 10.09 3.95 12.03
N GLU A 390 10.26 4.11 13.35
CA GLU A 390 11.54 4.40 14.01
C GLU A 390 12.19 5.71 13.49
N ASP A 391 11.35 6.66 13.03
CA ASP A 391 11.73 7.94 12.44
C ASP A 391 10.72 9.02 12.87
N ARG A 392 11.21 10.15 13.41
CA ARG A 392 10.38 11.29 13.83
C ARG A 392 9.91 12.14 12.65
N GLU A 393 10.60 12.10 11.52
CA GLU A 393 10.22 12.81 10.29
C GLU A 393 9.19 12.05 9.45
N ARG A 394 8.63 10.97 10.04
CA ARG A 394 7.50 10.22 9.51
C ARG A 394 6.37 10.15 10.54
N ILE A 395 5.14 9.96 10.07
CA ILE A 395 3.94 10.01 10.92
C ILE A 395 3.11 8.73 10.85
N ALA A 396 2.79 8.14 12.00
CA ALA A 396 1.83 7.06 12.13
C ALA A 396 0.40 7.61 12.13
N MET A 397 -0.54 6.86 11.55
CA MET A 397 -1.95 7.19 11.64
C MET A 397 -2.47 6.96 13.07
N PRO A 398 -3.55 7.65 13.50
CA PRO A 398 -3.98 7.57 14.89
C PRO A 398 -4.37 6.16 15.34
N ASP A 399 -5.03 5.38 14.49
CA ASP A 399 -5.36 3.98 14.79
C ASP A 399 -4.11 3.11 14.94
N GLU A 400 -3.07 3.35 14.15
CA GLU A 400 -1.78 2.70 14.31
C GLU A 400 -1.14 3.04 15.66
N THR A 401 -1.14 4.33 16.03
CA THR A 401 -0.60 4.84 17.30
C THR A 401 -1.26 4.15 18.50
N VAL A 402 -2.60 4.03 18.46
CA VAL A 402 -3.37 3.34 19.50
C VAL A 402 -3.10 1.85 19.47
N ARG A 403 -3.25 1.22 18.30
CA ARG A 403 -3.13 -0.24 18.11
C ARG A 403 -1.77 -0.78 18.53
N PHE A 404 -0.69 -0.06 18.21
CA PHE A 404 0.66 -0.45 18.57
C PHE A 404 1.10 0.04 19.96
N ALA A 405 0.24 0.82 20.63
CA ALA A 405 0.50 1.45 21.92
C ALA A 405 1.85 2.19 21.97
N THR A 406 2.21 2.84 20.86
CA THR A 406 3.46 3.60 20.71
C THR A 406 3.26 4.72 19.70
N GLY A 407 4.01 5.80 19.86
CA GLY A 407 4.11 6.87 18.87
C GLY A 407 5.10 7.94 19.34
N SER A 408 5.68 8.65 18.39
CA SER A 408 6.40 9.90 18.64
C SER A 408 5.46 10.98 19.19
N ASP A 409 6.02 12.14 19.57
CA ASP A 409 5.21 13.30 19.92
C ASP A 409 4.31 13.76 18.76
N ARG A 410 4.77 13.58 17.51
CA ARG A 410 4.02 13.96 16.30
C ARG A 410 2.84 13.02 16.03
N ASP A 411 3.05 11.72 16.19
CA ASP A 411 1.99 10.69 16.07
C ASP A 411 0.89 10.94 17.11
N LYS A 412 1.31 11.18 18.37
CA LYS A 412 0.40 11.48 19.49
C LYS A 412 -0.34 12.80 19.30
N ALA A 413 0.27 13.79 18.65
CA ALA A 413 -0.40 15.05 18.34
C ALA A 413 -1.51 14.88 17.30
N LEU A 414 -1.26 14.11 16.24
CA LEU A 414 -2.30 13.80 15.24
C LEU A 414 -3.43 12.98 15.87
N LEU A 415 -3.11 12.02 16.74
CA LEU A 415 -4.12 11.30 17.52
C LEU A 415 -4.95 12.25 18.39
N LEU A 416 -4.30 13.12 19.17
CA LEU A 416 -5.02 14.07 20.02
C LEU A 416 -5.92 14.99 19.19
N HIS A 417 -5.46 15.47 18.03
CA HIS A 417 -6.28 16.28 17.13
C HIS A 417 -7.58 15.56 16.77
N VAL A 418 -7.49 14.33 16.26
CA VAL A 418 -8.67 13.56 15.84
C VAL A 418 -9.61 13.26 17.02
N LEU A 419 -9.06 12.95 18.20
CA LEU A 419 -9.87 12.68 19.40
C LEU A 419 -10.60 13.93 19.90
N VAL A 420 -9.91 15.07 19.91
CA VAL A 420 -10.51 16.36 20.26
C VAL A 420 -11.58 16.75 19.26
N GLU A 421 -11.31 16.62 17.96
CA GLU A 421 -12.32 16.91 16.95
C GLU A 421 -13.61 16.08 17.13
N ARG A 422 -13.46 14.80 17.49
CA ARG A 422 -14.59 13.88 17.69
C ARG A 422 -15.39 14.17 18.96
N SER A 423 -14.77 14.74 19.99
CA SER A 423 -15.47 15.11 21.23
C SER A 423 -16.22 16.45 21.09
N LEU A 424 -15.96 17.22 20.04
CA LEU A 424 -16.63 18.48 19.77
C LEU A 424 -17.90 18.28 18.93
N ALA A 425 -18.90 19.14 19.17
CA ALA A 425 -20.07 19.21 18.29
C ALA A 425 -19.66 19.64 16.86
N ALA A 426 -20.44 19.23 15.86
CA ALA A 426 -20.13 19.51 14.46
C ALA A 426 -20.05 21.02 14.13
N ASP A 427 -20.81 21.84 14.86
CA ASP A 427 -20.85 23.30 14.72
C ASP A 427 -19.94 24.06 15.70
N ASP A 428 -19.19 23.34 16.54
CA ASP A 428 -18.30 23.96 17.52
C ASP A 428 -17.20 24.80 16.83
N PRO A 429 -17.05 26.09 17.16
CA PRO A 429 -16.04 26.95 16.54
C PRO A 429 -14.61 26.49 16.78
N VAL A 430 -14.33 25.74 17.85
CA VAL A 430 -13.00 25.16 18.14
C VAL A 430 -12.58 24.27 16.99
N ARG A 431 -13.51 23.46 16.45
CA ARG A 431 -13.26 22.50 15.37
C ARG A 431 -12.68 23.18 14.12
N LYS A 432 -13.17 24.38 13.77
CA LYS A 432 -12.71 25.16 12.61
C LYS A 432 -11.33 25.81 12.78
N THR A 433 -10.84 25.85 14.02
CA THR A 433 -9.54 26.46 14.37
C THR A 433 -8.54 25.43 14.86
N LEU A 434 -8.92 24.15 14.86
CA LEU A 434 -8.09 23.08 15.38
C LEU A 434 -6.95 22.81 14.40
N GLU A 435 -5.73 22.84 14.89
CA GLU A 435 -4.53 22.56 14.11
C GLU A 435 -3.52 21.77 14.93
N THR A 436 -2.74 20.94 14.24
CA THR A 436 -1.59 20.24 14.80
C THR A 436 -0.32 20.96 14.37
N LEU A 437 0.57 21.23 15.33
CA LEU A 437 1.82 21.95 15.10
C LEU A 437 3.00 21.07 15.48
N PHE A 438 3.95 20.93 14.56
CA PHE A 438 5.22 20.26 14.83
C PHE A 438 6.33 21.29 14.89
N THR A 439 7.10 21.27 15.98
CA THR A 439 8.26 22.13 16.17
C THR A 439 9.54 21.30 16.35
N ASP A 440 10.66 21.99 16.32
CA ASP A 440 11.96 21.46 16.71
C ASP A 440 12.02 21.04 18.20
N ALA A 441 11.19 21.64 19.06
CA ALA A 441 11.15 21.39 20.50
C ALA A 441 10.03 20.42 20.94
N GLY A 442 9.00 20.19 20.14
CA GLY A 442 7.91 19.29 20.47
C GLY A 442 6.72 19.37 19.51
N SER A 443 5.60 18.80 19.91
CA SER A 443 4.35 18.81 19.13
C SER A 443 3.19 19.33 19.97
N TYR A 444 2.22 19.94 19.30
CA TYR A 444 1.11 20.63 19.93
C TYR A 444 -0.19 20.43 19.16
N VAL A 445 -1.31 20.49 19.88
CA VAL A 445 -2.66 20.66 19.30
C VAL A 445 -3.20 21.99 19.78
N ARG A 446 -3.54 22.88 18.85
CA ARG A 446 -3.96 24.26 19.14
C ARG A 446 -5.35 24.53 18.56
N SER A 447 -6.11 25.36 19.26
CA SER A 447 -7.33 26.00 18.78
C SER A 447 -7.34 27.47 19.22
N ALA A 448 -8.43 28.19 18.92
CA ALA A 448 -8.65 29.53 19.46
C ALA A 448 -8.74 29.58 21.01
N GLN A 449 -9.01 28.45 21.67
CA GLN A 449 -9.26 28.39 23.13
C GLN A 449 -8.08 27.86 23.92
N TYR A 450 -7.27 26.97 23.35
CA TYR A 450 -6.18 26.31 24.06
C TYR A 450 -5.04 25.93 23.13
N CYS A 451 -3.87 25.71 23.73
CA CYS A 451 -2.72 25.11 23.08
C CYS A 451 -2.22 24.00 24.00
N ILE A 452 -2.23 22.75 23.56
CA ILE A 452 -1.86 21.59 24.37
C ILE A 452 -0.50 21.11 23.93
N SER A 453 0.42 20.97 24.89
CA SER A 453 1.73 20.36 24.65
C SER A 453 1.65 18.85 24.77
N ILE A 454 2.17 18.12 23.78
CA ILE A 454 2.17 16.66 23.81
C ILE A 454 3.13 16.10 24.87
N SER A 455 4.27 16.75 25.10
CA SER A 455 5.21 16.29 26.13
C SER A 455 4.69 16.52 27.55
N ARG A 456 3.88 17.55 27.77
CA ARG A 456 3.28 17.87 29.08
C ARG A 456 1.89 17.27 29.29
N MET A 457 1.22 16.84 28.22
CA MET A 457 -0.18 16.42 28.22
C MET A 457 -1.10 17.45 28.91
N ALA A 458 -0.81 18.73 28.71
CA ALA A 458 -1.48 19.82 29.42
C ALA A 458 -1.50 21.11 28.58
N PRO A 459 -2.46 22.03 28.85
CA PRO A 459 -2.45 23.36 28.26
C PRO A 459 -1.16 24.13 28.57
N VAL A 460 -0.66 24.84 27.56
CA VAL A 460 0.49 25.74 27.65
C VAL A 460 0.10 27.11 27.08
N PRO A 461 0.70 28.21 27.56
CA PRO A 461 0.34 29.55 27.11
C PRO A 461 0.76 29.82 25.66
N GLN A 462 1.83 29.18 25.17
CA GLN A 462 2.33 29.34 23.81
C GLN A 462 3.10 28.10 23.35
N VAL A 463 3.25 27.97 22.04
CA VAL A 463 4.09 26.96 21.38
C VAL A 463 5.56 27.29 21.62
N GLU A 464 6.36 26.32 22.04
CA GLU A 464 7.82 26.45 22.15
C GLU A 464 8.50 25.90 20.89
N GLY A 465 9.56 26.57 20.45
CA GLY A 465 10.35 26.18 19.28
C GLY A 465 9.88 26.80 17.96
N GLN A 466 10.62 26.52 16.89
CA GLN A 466 10.27 26.92 15.52
C GLN A 466 9.22 25.97 14.96
N ILE A 467 8.09 26.49 14.47
CA ILE A 467 7.11 25.68 13.74
C ILE A 467 7.75 25.20 12.44
N LEU A 468 7.91 23.89 12.33
CA LEU A 468 8.42 23.20 11.16
C LEU A 468 7.26 22.84 10.22
N HIS A 469 6.16 22.35 10.81
CA HIS A 469 4.99 21.93 10.06
C HIS A 469 3.70 22.28 10.76
N ARG A 470 2.64 22.43 9.98
CA ARG A 470 1.26 22.64 10.42
C ARG A 470 0.34 21.68 9.68
N ILE A 471 -0.58 21.06 10.41
CA ILE A 471 -1.68 20.28 9.85
C ILE A 471 -2.99 20.96 10.28
N ALA A 472 -3.77 21.41 9.31
CA ALA A 472 -5.08 22.02 9.50
C ALA A 472 -5.97 21.68 8.30
N ASP A 473 -7.25 22.06 8.38
CA ASP A 473 -8.23 21.90 7.30
C ASP A 473 -8.08 22.87 6.14
#